data_AF-Q9ZH01-F1
#
_entry.id   AF-Q9ZH01-F1
#
_cell.length_a   1.000
_cell.length_b   1.000
_cell.length_c   1.000
_cell.angle_alpha   90.00
_cell.angle_beta   90.00
_cell.angle_gamma   90.00
#
_symmetry.space_group_name_H-M   'P 1'
#
loop_
_entity.id
_entity.type
_entity.pdbx_description
1 polymer ?
#
loop_
_entity_poly.entity_id
_entity_poly.type
_entity_poly.pdbx_seq_one_letter_code
_entity_poly.pdbx_strand_id
1 'polypeptide(L)'
;MEKLIALKHKLDAIKTMGTNAKKEALANLDEFEQSMVSLMLNPFIRFGVKKYKVAEPLDTSVPSDQKVVELLEKLAARELTGNAAVTAVESLVAVTNGAIVIHTQRLKSDPGGSLLS
;
A
#
# COMPACT_ATOMS: atom_id res chain seq x y z
N MET A 1 -8.88 0.04 -1.48
CA MET A 1 -7.57 -0.38 -0.95
C MET A 1 -7.73 -0.78 0.51
N GLU A 2 -8.51 -1.81 0.79
CA GLU A 2 -8.79 -2.19 2.19
C GLU A 2 -7.72 -3.16 2.69
N LYS A 3 -7.34 -4.14 1.85
CA LYS A 3 -6.40 -5.19 2.23
C LYS A 3 -4.98 -4.68 2.40
N LEU A 4 -4.50 -3.82 1.50
CA LEU A 4 -3.14 -3.27 1.61
C LEU A 4 -2.98 -2.30 2.79
N ILE A 5 -4.02 -1.52 3.09
CA ILE A 5 -4.03 -0.65 4.28
C ILE A 5 -4.04 -1.50 5.55
N ALA A 6 -4.88 -2.53 5.62
CA ALA A 6 -4.90 -3.47 6.74
C ALA A 6 -3.53 -4.16 6.95
N LEU A 7 -2.91 -4.66 5.88
CA LEU A 7 -1.58 -5.25 5.93
C LEU A 7 -0.53 -4.26 6.47
N LYS A 8 -0.55 -2.99 6.01
CA LYS A 8 0.36 -1.96 6.53
C LYS A 8 0.20 -1.79 8.05
N HIS A 9 -1.03 -1.68 8.54
CA HIS A 9 -1.29 -1.54 9.97
C HIS A 9 -0.82 -2.76 10.77
N LYS A 10 -1.03 -3.99 10.26
CA LYS A 10 -0.51 -5.21 10.89
C LYS A 10 1.01 -5.19 10.94
N LEU A 11 1.70 -4.86 9.84
CA LEU A 11 3.16 -4.80 9.80
C LEU A 11 3.73 -3.73 10.75
N ASP A 12 3.08 -2.56 10.85
CA ASP A 12 3.45 -1.51 11.79
C ASP A 12 3.31 -1.97 13.25
N ALA A 13 2.25 -2.73 13.58
CA ALA A 13 2.08 -3.34 14.89
C ALA A 13 3.12 -4.43 15.16
N ILE A 14 3.39 -5.31 14.19
CA ILE A 14 4.41 -6.36 14.31
C ILE A 14 5.79 -5.75 14.58
N LYS A 15 6.11 -4.61 13.95
CA LYS A 15 7.41 -3.94 14.11
C LYS A 15 7.75 -3.64 15.57
N THR A 16 6.75 -3.29 16.39
CA THR A 16 6.92 -2.90 17.81
C THR A 16 6.97 -4.10 18.77
N MET A 17 6.65 -5.32 18.32
CA MET A 17 6.60 -6.53 19.15
C MET A 17 7.99 -7.14 19.43
N GLY A 18 8.06 -7.99 20.47
CA GLY A 18 9.21 -8.83 20.77
C GLY A 18 9.36 -10.02 19.79
N THR A 19 10.55 -10.61 19.70
CA THR A 19 10.91 -11.60 18.66
C THR A 19 9.97 -12.79 18.56
N ASN A 20 9.51 -13.36 19.68
CA ASN A 20 8.62 -14.52 19.65
C ASN A 20 7.21 -14.14 19.20
N ALA A 21 6.68 -13.02 19.69
CA ALA A 21 5.39 -12.48 19.26
C ALA A 21 5.40 -12.10 17.76
N LYS A 22 6.53 -11.61 17.24
CA LYS A 22 6.71 -11.36 15.79
C LYS A 22 6.55 -12.64 14.97
N LYS A 23 7.18 -13.74 15.40
CA LYS A 23 7.11 -15.01 14.69
C LYS A 23 5.67 -15.54 14.63
N GLU A 24 4.97 -15.48 15.76
CA GLU A 24 3.57 -15.90 15.84
C GLU A 24 2.65 -15.02 14.98
N ALA A 25 2.81 -13.70 15.04
CA ALA A 25 2.04 -12.77 14.23
C ALA A 25 2.30 -12.95 12.72
N LEU A 26 3.55 -13.20 12.32
CA LEU A 26 3.91 -13.49 10.92
C LEU A 26 3.38 -14.84 10.45
N ALA A 27 3.31 -15.85 11.32
CA ALA A 27 2.75 -17.16 11.00
C ALA A 27 1.24 -17.12 10.76
N ASN A 28 0.55 -16.13 11.33
CA ASN A 28 -0.90 -15.94 11.22
C ASN A 28 -1.33 -14.99 10.07
N LEU A 29 -0.41 -14.60 9.19
CA LEU A 29 -0.74 -13.83 7.99
C LEU A 29 -1.59 -14.68 7.03
N ASP A 30 -2.58 -14.08 6.38
CA ASP A 30 -3.38 -14.77 5.37
C ASP A 30 -2.62 -14.90 4.03
N GLU A 31 -3.18 -15.66 3.07
CA GLU A 31 -2.54 -15.92 1.77
C GLU A 31 -2.21 -14.65 0.98
N PHE A 32 -3.11 -13.66 1.01
CA PHE A 32 -2.89 -12.38 0.33
C PHE A 32 -1.74 -11.62 0.99
N GLU A 33 -1.72 -11.57 2.32
CA GLU A 33 -0.69 -10.90 3.10
C GLU A 33 0.68 -11.54 2.90
N GLN A 34 0.74 -12.87 2.92
CA GLN A 34 1.96 -13.64 2.63
C GLN A 34 2.48 -13.36 1.22
N SER A 35 1.61 -13.31 0.21
CA SER A 35 1.97 -12.96 -1.17
C SER A 35 2.60 -11.56 -1.24
N MET A 36 1.98 -10.56 -0.61
CA MET A 36 2.51 -9.20 -0.59
C MET A 36 3.85 -9.10 0.15
N VAL A 37 4.00 -9.78 1.29
CA VAL A 37 5.27 -9.83 2.02
C VAL A 37 6.35 -10.53 1.20
N SER A 38 6.01 -11.59 0.47
CA SER A 38 6.91 -12.28 -0.45
C SER A 38 7.41 -11.35 -1.55
N LEU A 39 6.52 -10.57 -2.19
CA LEU A 39 6.90 -9.55 -3.17
C LEU A 39 7.88 -8.50 -2.61
N MET A 40 7.74 -8.13 -1.33
CA MET A 40 8.60 -7.12 -0.69
C MET A 40 9.98 -7.64 -0.30
N LEU A 41 10.07 -8.88 0.19
CA LEU A 41 11.26 -9.41 0.86
C LEU A 41 12.04 -10.44 0.04
N ASN A 42 11.45 -10.98 -1.03
CA ASN A 42 12.10 -12.00 -1.85
C ASN A 42 13.27 -11.40 -2.67
N PRO A 43 14.53 -11.83 -2.43
CA PRO A 43 15.70 -11.24 -3.08
C PRO A 43 15.77 -11.53 -4.59
N PHE A 44 14.99 -12.49 -5.09
CA PHE A 44 14.93 -12.83 -6.52
C PHE A 44 13.96 -11.95 -7.29
N ILE A 45 13.08 -11.22 -6.60
CA ILE A 45 12.10 -10.33 -7.22
C ILE A 45 12.72 -8.94 -7.37
N ARG A 46 12.72 -8.42 -8.60
CA ARG A 46 13.22 -7.07 -8.90
C ARG A 46 12.18 -6.30 -9.69
N PHE A 47 11.71 -5.19 -9.11
CA PHE A 47 10.80 -4.27 -9.80
C PHE A 47 11.52 -3.38 -10.84
N GLY A 48 12.84 -3.20 -10.69
CA GLY A 48 13.67 -2.40 -11.58
C GLY A 48 13.29 -0.93 -11.69
N VAL A 49 12.48 -0.42 -10.75
CA VAL A 49 12.25 1.00 -10.49
C VAL A 49 12.80 1.28 -9.09
N LYS A 50 13.78 2.18 -8.98
CA LYS A 50 14.40 2.58 -7.70
C LYS A 50 14.13 4.03 -7.33
N LYS A 51 13.89 4.89 -8.33
CA LYS A 51 13.66 6.32 -8.17
C LYS A 51 12.37 6.66 -8.90
N TYR A 52 11.49 7.37 -8.23
CA TYR A 52 10.24 7.91 -8.76
C TYR A 52 9.95 9.22 -8.02
N LYS A 53 9.28 10.16 -8.68
CA LYS A 53 8.84 11.40 -8.07
C LYS A 53 7.53 11.16 -7.33
N VAL A 54 7.41 11.75 -6.14
CA VAL A 54 6.12 11.83 -5.47
C VAL A 54 5.43 13.07 -6.05
N ALA A 55 4.47 12.87 -6.96
CA ALA A 55 3.70 13.97 -7.53
C ALA A 55 2.65 14.50 -6.53
N GLU A 56 2.09 15.67 -6.84
CA GLU A 56 0.98 16.24 -6.07
C GLU A 56 -0.20 15.25 -6.01
N PRO A 57 -0.91 15.19 -4.87
CA PRO A 57 -2.03 14.29 -4.72
C PRO A 57 -3.08 14.60 -5.78
N LEU A 58 -3.40 13.63 -6.63
CA LEU A 58 -4.49 13.77 -7.58
C LEU A 58 -5.81 13.58 -6.82
N ASP A 59 -6.77 14.49 -7.00
CA ASP A 59 -8.15 14.41 -6.48
C ASP A 59 -8.96 13.30 -7.20
N THR A 60 -8.39 12.11 -7.27
CA THR A 60 -8.95 10.95 -7.95
C THR A 60 -9.12 9.81 -6.96
N SER A 61 -10.11 8.97 -7.25
CA SER A 61 -10.56 7.85 -6.40
C SER A 61 -9.41 6.97 -5.89
N VAL A 62 -9.58 6.44 -4.67
CA VAL A 62 -8.67 5.44 -4.08
C VAL A 62 -8.42 4.28 -5.06
N PRO A 63 -7.16 3.90 -5.35
CA PRO A 63 -6.91 2.75 -6.21
C PRO A 63 -7.44 1.46 -5.56
N SER A 64 -7.88 0.49 -6.37
CA SER A 64 -8.22 -0.84 -5.85
C SER A 64 -6.97 -1.62 -5.46
N ASP A 65 -7.08 -2.56 -4.50
CA ASP A 65 -5.96 -3.44 -4.14
C ASP A 65 -5.46 -4.21 -5.37
N GLN A 66 -6.38 -4.68 -6.21
CA GLN A 66 -6.08 -5.39 -7.46
C GLN A 66 -5.19 -4.55 -8.40
N LYS A 67 -5.46 -3.25 -8.53
CA LYS A 67 -4.69 -2.40 -9.43
C LYS A 67 -3.24 -2.22 -8.98
N VAL A 68 -3.02 -2.19 -7.67
CA VAL A 68 -1.68 -2.13 -7.09
C VAL A 68 -0.95 -3.44 -7.33
N VAL A 69 -1.61 -4.57 -7.09
CA VAL A 69 -1.04 -5.92 -7.29
C VAL A 69 -0.65 -6.13 -8.75
N GLU A 70 -1.54 -5.82 -9.70
CA GLU A 70 -1.26 -5.94 -11.14
C GLU A 70 -0.04 -5.12 -11.56
N LEU A 71 0.14 -3.92 -11.01
CA LEU A 71 1.32 -3.10 -11.32
C LEU A 71 2.59 -3.77 -10.77
N LEU A 72 2.57 -4.23 -9.51
CA LEU A 72 3.71 -4.88 -8.88
C LEU A 72 4.12 -6.16 -9.63
N GLU A 73 3.15 -6.97 -10.06
CA GLU A 73 3.37 -8.16 -10.87
C GLU A 73 4.02 -7.83 -12.22
N LYS A 74 3.51 -6.82 -12.93
CA LYS A 74 4.10 -6.38 -14.21
C LYS A 74 5.53 -5.86 -14.07
N LEU A 75 5.82 -5.17 -12.96
CA LEU A 75 7.17 -4.69 -12.65
C LEU A 75 8.10 -5.86 -12.30
N ALA A 76 7.63 -6.81 -11.49
CA ALA A 76 8.36 -8.02 -11.11
C ALA A 76 8.66 -8.93 -12.31
N ALA A 77 7.69 -9.11 -13.20
CA ALA A 77 7.79 -9.89 -14.43
C ALA A 77 8.59 -9.16 -15.53
N ARG A 78 9.00 -7.90 -15.31
CA ARG A 78 9.70 -7.06 -16.29
C ARG A 78 8.91 -6.83 -17.58
N GLU A 79 7.58 -6.95 -17.54
CA GLU A 79 6.67 -6.61 -18.64
C GLU A 79 6.50 -5.09 -18.78
N LEU A 80 6.61 -4.36 -17.66
CA LEU A 80 6.60 -2.90 -17.63
C LEU A 80 7.98 -2.39 -17.21
N THR A 81 8.65 -1.63 -18.07
CA THR A 81 10.03 -1.17 -17.84
C THR A 81 10.28 0.27 -18.30
N GLY A 82 11.49 0.79 -18.03
CA GLY A 82 11.94 2.10 -18.48
C GLY A 82 11.09 3.25 -17.90
N ASN A 83 10.90 4.29 -18.71
CA ASN A 83 10.11 5.45 -18.30
C ASN A 83 8.64 5.11 -18.05
N ALA A 84 8.07 4.15 -18.78
CA ALA A 84 6.67 3.74 -18.59
C ALA A 84 6.44 3.12 -17.20
N ALA A 85 7.41 2.34 -16.71
CA ALA A 85 7.38 1.81 -15.35
C ALA A 85 7.43 2.92 -14.29
N VAL A 86 8.31 3.91 -14.48
CA VAL A 86 8.43 5.05 -13.57
C VAL A 86 7.12 5.83 -13.54
N THR A 87 6.57 6.20 -14.70
CA THR A 87 5.30 6.96 -14.79
C THR A 87 4.13 6.22 -14.15
N ALA A 88 4.03 4.89 -14.34
CA ALA A 88 2.98 4.10 -13.72
C ALA A 88 3.08 4.08 -12.19
N VAL A 89 4.29 3.98 -11.64
CA VAL A 89 4.54 4.07 -10.19
C VAL A 89 4.22 5.46 -9.67
N GLU A 90 4.68 6.52 -10.35
CA GLU A 90 4.41 7.91 -9.95
C GLU A 90 2.91 8.21 -9.93
N SER A 91 2.18 7.77 -10.96
CA SER A 91 0.72 7.91 -11.02
C SER A 91 0.03 7.19 -9.87
N LEU A 92 0.40 5.93 -9.61
CA LEU A 92 -0.21 5.17 -8.51
C LEU A 92 0.06 5.80 -7.14
N VAL A 93 1.28 6.29 -6.92
CA VAL A 93 1.67 6.97 -5.66
C VAL A 93 0.89 8.28 -5.48
N ALA A 94 0.72 9.07 -6.54
CA ALA A 94 -0.03 10.33 -6.50
C ALA A 94 -1.49 10.11 -6.06
N VAL A 95 -2.15 9.09 -6.61
CA VAL A 95 -3.53 8.75 -6.26
C VAL A 95 -3.62 8.18 -4.84
N THR A 96 -2.65 7.36 -4.42
CA THR A 96 -2.63 6.78 -3.06
C THR A 96 -2.42 7.86 -1.99
N ASN A 97 -1.54 8.83 -2.24
CA ASN A 97 -1.34 9.96 -1.35
C ASN A 97 -2.58 10.86 -1.28
N GLY A 98 -3.25 11.09 -2.42
CA GLY A 98 -4.53 11.80 -2.47
C GLY A 98 -5.60 11.08 -1.66
N ALA A 99 -5.71 9.76 -1.83
CA ALA A 99 -6.62 8.92 -1.07
C ALA A 99 -6.38 8.97 0.45
N ILE A 100 -5.11 8.92 0.90
CA ILE A 100 -4.75 9.05 2.32
C ILE A 100 -5.15 10.44 2.86
N VAL A 101 -4.90 11.50 2.10
CA VAL A 101 -5.28 12.88 2.45
C VAL A 101 -6.81 13.02 2.55
N ILE A 102 -7.57 12.48 1.59
CA ILE A 102 -9.04 12.50 1.63
C ILE A 102 -9.59 11.68 2.79
N HIS A 103 -9.03 10.49 3.03
CA HIS A 103 -9.45 9.62 4.13
C HIS A 103 -9.20 10.28 5.49
N THR A 104 -8.02 10.87 5.70
CA THR A 104 -7.68 11.58 6.94
C THR A 104 -8.47 12.87 7.13
N GLN A 105 -8.86 13.56 6.05
CA GLN A 105 -9.76 14.71 6.14
C GLN A 105 -11.19 14.30 6.51
N ARG A 106 -11.71 13.20 5.94
CA ARG A 106 -13.03 12.67 6.32
C ARG A 106 -13.09 12.24 7.78
N LEU A 107 -12.05 11.59 8.29
CA LEU A 107 -11.96 11.23 9.71
C LEU A 107 -11.90 12.45 10.65
N LYS A 108 -11.35 13.58 10.19
CA LYS A 108 -11.36 14.84 10.95
C LYS A 108 -12.69 15.59 10.83
N SER A 109 -13.45 15.37 9.75
CA SER A 109 -14.75 16.01 9.50
C SER A 109 -15.95 15.24 10.05
N ASP A 110 -15.74 14.10 10.73
CA ASP A 110 -16.75 13.42 11.54
C ASP A 110 -16.60 13.75 13.04
N PRO A 111 -16.78 15.01 13.50
CA PRO A 111 -17.23 15.22 14.87
C PRO A 111 -18.69 14.77 14.92
N GLY A 112 -18.97 13.68 15.63
CA GLY A 112 -20.30 13.10 15.75
C GLY A 112 -21.41 14.16 15.88
N GLY A 113 -22.29 14.21 14.89
CA GLY A 113 -23.59 14.84 15.05
C GLY A 113 -24.45 13.95 15.93
N SER A 114 -24.57 14.30 17.21
CA SER A 114 -25.79 14.09 18.01
C SER A 114 -25.56 14.58 19.45
N LEU A 115 -26.00 15.80 19.75
CA LEU A 115 -26.73 16.06 20.98
C LEU A 115 -27.94 16.93 20.62
N LEU A 116 -29.10 16.42 21.00
CA LEU A 116 -30.33 17.17 21.23
C LEU A 116 -30.07 18.66 21.50
N SER A 117 -30.58 19.54 20.66
CA SER A 117 -30.98 20.93 20.97
C SER A 117 -31.88 21.43 19.85
#